data_AF-A0AAU9LKC0-F1
#
_entry.id   AF-A0AAU9LKC0-F1
#
_cell.length_a   1.000
_cell.length_b   1.000
_cell.length_c   1.000
_cell.angle_alpha   90.00
_cell.angle_beta   90.00
_cell.angle_gamma   90.00
#
_symmetry.space_group_name_H-M   'P 1'
#
loop_
_entity.id
_entity.type
_entity.pdbx_description
1 polymer ?
#
loop_
_entity_poly.entity_id
_entity_poly.type
_entity_poly.pdbx_seq_one_letter_code
_entity_poly.pdbx_strand_id
1 'polypeptide(L)'
;MTSTLSKYLDKVYTMAEGGSRYCSKKSDDICGDICDEDSGKPSTMARLRCILRGLELKTIIFLFVMVPSIILGLYIHGQKVSYFLRPLWESPPKPFHEIPHYYHENVSMENLCKLHGWGTREFPRRVFDAVLFSNEVDLLTIRWHELYPYVTEFVLLESNSTFTGIPKPLVFASQQDKFKFVAPRLTYGQIPGRFQKGENPFVEEAYQRLALDFLLKKAGIQDDDLLIMSDVDEIPSRHTINLLRCWRASVHRYQSGKTTYAHYRQSDIMLADAGWHCSFCFRHISEFIFKMKAYSHVDRVRFNKFLNPTRVQKVICKGSDLFDMLPEEYTFKEIIGKMGPIPHSYSAVHLPAHLIENADKYRFLLPGNSLKLKEVVSCNFDQTIVNSEEQLRLFSESWHSDLLSFWGLEVVLSWR
;
A
#
# COMPACT_ATOMS: atom_id res chain seq x y z
N MET A 1 -64.28 41.89 30.63
CA MET A 1 -64.33 42.01 32.11
C MET A 1 -65.80 42.10 32.47
N THR A 2 -66.51 41.18 33.08
CA THR A 2 -66.26 40.22 34.18
C THR A 2 -67.38 39.17 34.10
N SER A 3 -67.16 38.00 33.48
CA SER A 3 -68.22 36.97 33.40
C SER A 3 -67.68 35.54 33.24
N THR A 4 -66.51 35.38 32.63
CA THR A 4 -65.94 34.04 32.35
C THR A 4 -65.09 33.47 33.49
N LEU A 5 -64.67 34.26 34.48
CA LEU A 5 -63.84 33.81 35.60
C LEU A 5 -64.67 33.20 36.76
N SER A 6 -65.97 33.53 36.85
CA SER A 6 -66.86 33.02 37.91
C SER A 6 -67.33 31.58 37.65
N LYS A 7 -67.53 31.18 36.39
CA LYS A 7 -67.87 29.79 36.03
C LYS A 7 -66.70 28.81 36.13
N TYR A 8 -65.46 29.31 36.24
CA TYR A 8 -64.26 28.49 36.36
C TYR A 8 -63.93 28.13 37.82
N LEU A 9 -64.35 28.95 38.78
CA LEU A 9 -64.12 28.70 40.21
C LEU A 9 -65.17 27.77 40.85
N ASP A 10 -66.41 27.77 40.36
CA ASP A 10 -67.49 26.89 40.86
C ASP A 10 -67.31 25.42 40.43
N LYS A 11 -66.60 25.21 39.31
CA LYS A 11 -66.27 23.89 38.78
C LYS A 11 -65.03 23.25 39.42
N VAL A 12 -64.26 24.04 40.18
CA VAL A 12 -63.08 23.59 40.92
C VAL A 12 -63.46 23.23 42.37
N TYR A 13 -64.51 23.85 42.94
CA TYR A 13 -65.00 23.54 44.30
C TYR A 13 -65.84 22.26 44.39
N THR A 14 -66.39 21.76 43.29
CA THR A 14 -67.18 20.51 43.25
C THR A 14 -66.33 19.25 43.04
N MET A 15 -65.00 19.38 42.96
CA MET A 15 -64.06 18.25 42.89
C MET A 15 -63.53 17.78 44.26
N ALA A 16 -64.00 18.36 45.37
CA ALA A 16 -63.42 18.10 46.69
C ALA A 16 -64.17 17.09 47.58
N GLU A 17 -65.39 16.65 47.26
CA GLU A 17 -66.11 15.69 48.11
C GLU A 17 -66.96 14.70 47.30
N GLY A 18 -66.73 13.41 47.49
CA GLY A 18 -67.67 12.36 47.07
C GLY A 18 -67.03 11.14 46.43
N GLY A 19 -66.53 10.21 47.25
CA GLY A 19 -66.16 8.88 46.79
C GLY A 19 -67.39 8.02 46.48
N SER A 20 -67.31 7.15 45.46
CA SER A 20 -67.96 5.84 45.47
C SER A 20 -67.43 4.92 44.36
N ARG A 21 -67.03 3.74 44.80
CA ARG A 21 -66.74 2.46 44.13
C ARG A 21 -67.37 2.24 42.75
N TYR A 22 -66.55 1.88 41.76
CA TYR A 22 -66.86 0.80 40.80
C TYR A 22 -65.57 0.17 40.26
N CYS A 23 -65.31 -1.08 40.62
CA CYS A 23 -64.20 -1.91 40.16
C CYS A 23 -64.60 -2.66 38.88
N SER A 24 -63.87 -2.46 37.77
CA SER A 24 -63.92 -3.36 36.62
C SER A 24 -62.69 -4.26 36.61
N LYS A 25 -62.88 -5.49 37.06
CA LYS A 25 -61.94 -6.61 36.98
C LYS A 25 -61.71 -7.01 35.52
N LYS A 26 -60.50 -6.83 35.01
CA LYS A 26 -59.89 -7.76 34.04
C LYS A 26 -58.40 -7.86 34.35
N SER A 27 -58.05 -8.99 34.93
CA SER A 27 -56.77 -9.38 35.48
C SER A 27 -55.79 -9.77 34.38
N ASP A 28 -54.68 -9.06 34.29
CA ASP A 28 -53.37 -9.60 33.91
C ASP A 28 -52.37 -9.05 34.94
N ASP A 29 -52.60 -9.41 36.21
CA ASP A 29 -51.76 -9.04 37.35
C ASP A 29 -50.50 -9.91 37.38
N ILE A 30 -49.37 -9.36 36.88
CA ILE A 30 -48.04 -9.72 37.42
C ILE A 30 -47.20 -8.44 37.54
N CYS A 31 -47.79 -7.39 38.11
CA CYS A 31 -47.02 -6.32 38.75
C CYS A 31 -47.85 -5.51 39.77
N GLY A 32 -48.99 -6.03 40.19
CA GLY A 32 -49.85 -5.43 41.21
C GLY A 32 -49.68 -6.17 42.53
N ASP A 33 -48.57 -5.91 43.22
CA ASP A 33 -48.50 -6.09 44.67
C ASP A 33 -47.30 -5.26 45.14
N ILE A 34 -47.61 -4.04 45.58
CA ILE A 34 -47.04 -3.26 46.70
C ILE A 34 -47.80 -1.93 46.65
N CYS A 35 -49.03 -1.96 47.15
CA CYS A 35 -49.70 -0.80 47.71
C CYS A 35 -50.30 -1.27 49.04
N ASP A 36 -49.43 -1.69 49.96
CA ASP A 36 -49.70 -1.58 51.38
C ASP A 36 -48.56 -0.79 52.02
N GLU A 37 -48.93 -0.04 53.03
CA GLU A 37 -48.26 1.11 53.61
C GLU A 37 -46.81 0.85 54.08
N ASP A 38 -46.10 1.98 54.24
CA ASP A 38 -44.83 2.19 54.92
C ASP A 38 -43.50 1.97 54.17
N SER A 39 -42.89 3.13 53.88
CA SER A 39 -41.44 3.39 53.88
C SER A 39 -40.55 2.66 52.86
N GLY A 40 -40.09 3.41 51.84
CA GLY A 40 -38.90 3.07 51.07
C GLY A 40 -39.04 3.33 49.58
N LYS A 41 -38.16 4.17 49.02
CA LYS A 41 -38.01 4.37 47.57
C LYS A 41 -37.98 3.01 46.85
N PRO A 42 -38.74 2.80 45.76
CA PRO A 42 -38.68 1.55 45.01
C PRO A 42 -37.24 1.33 44.53
N SER A 43 -36.67 0.18 44.86
CA SER A 43 -35.28 -0.11 44.51
C SER A 43 -35.12 -0.09 42.99
N THR A 44 -34.00 0.46 42.52
CA THR A 44 -33.64 0.56 41.09
C THR A 44 -33.75 -0.81 40.37
N MET A 45 -33.59 -1.89 41.13
CA MET A 45 -33.72 -3.29 40.68
C MET A 45 -35.16 -3.69 40.30
N ALA A 46 -36.20 -3.15 40.94
CA ALA A 46 -37.59 -3.46 40.63
C ALA A 46 -38.04 -2.81 39.31
N ARG A 47 -37.58 -1.58 39.05
CA ARG A 47 -37.78 -0.88 37.77
C ARG A 47 -37.03 -1.55 36.62
N LEU A 48 -35.81 -2.02 36.86
CA LEU A 48 -35.03 -2.82 35.89
C LEU A 48 -35.76 -4.11 35.49
N ARG A 49 -36.40 -4.77 36.47
CA ARG A 49 -37.10 -6.05 36.27
C ARG A 49 -38.33 -5.94 35.35
N CYS A 50 -39.03 -4.80 35.37
CA CYS A 50 -40.14 -4.53 34.43
C CYS A 50 -39.65 -4.13 33.03
N ILE A 51 -38.56 -3.37 32.92
CA ILE A 51 -37.95 -3.01 31.62
C ILE A 51 -37.42 -4.26 30.89
N LEU A 52 -36.83 -5.20 31.62
CA LEU A 52 -36.30 -6.45 31.08
C LEU A 52 -37.39 -7.47 30.66
N ARG A 53 -38.61 -7.37 31.19
CA ARG A 53 -39.73 -8.28 30.84
C ARG A 53 -40.49 -7.89 29.56
N GLY A 54 -40.32 -6.66 29.07
CA GLY A 54 -40.96 -6.16 27.84
C GLY A 54 -40.09 -6.23 26.59
N LEU A 55 -38.83 -6.63 26.71
CA LEU A 55 -37.97 -6.88 25.55
C LEU A 55 -38.27 -8.30 25.06
N GLU A 56 -38.96 -8.41 23.92
CA GLU A 56 -39.13 -9.71 23.25
C GLU A 56 -37.77 -10.39 23.13
N LEU A 57 -37.71 -11.71 23.39
CA LEU A 57 -36.48 -12.50 23.24
C LEU A 57 -35.78 -12.25 21.90
N LYS A 58 -36.56 -11.97 20.84
CA LYS A 58 -36.09 -11.54 19.51
C LYS A 58 -35.29 -10.24 19.55
N THR A 59 -35.74 -9.24 20.30
CA THR A 59 -35.05 -7.94 20.47
C THR A 59 -33.75 -8.10 21.25
N ILE A 60 -33.75 -8.97 22.28
CA ILE A 60 -32.54 -9.30 23.04
C ILE A 60 -31.53 -10.02 22.15
N ILE A 61 -31.95 -11.03 21.39
CA ILE A 61 -31.09 -11.74 20.43
C ILE A 61 -30.56 -10.77 19.36
N PHE A 62 -31.41 -9.89 18.83
CA PHE A 62 -30.97 -8.91 17.84
C PHE A 62 -29.91 -7.96 18.41
N LEU A 63 -30.15 -7.36 19.58
CA LEU A 63 -29.25 -6.38 20.19
C LEU A 63 -27.95 -6.99 20.73
N PHE A 64 -27.98 -8.20 21.27
CA PHE A 64 -26.83 -8.80 21.97
C PHE A 64 -26.12 -9.89 21.16
N VAL A 65 -26.73 -10.41 20.09
CA VAL A 65 -26.11 -11.42 19.23
C VAL A 65 -25.92 -10.88 17.82
N MET A 66 -26.99 -10.38 17.17
CA MET A 66 -26.89 -9.95 15.77
C MET A 66 -26.07 -8.66 15.62
N VAL A 67 -26.38 -7.63 16.40
CA VAL A 67 -25.68 -6.34 16.32
C VAL A 67 -24.17 -6.49 16.63
N PRO A 68 -23.74 -7.18 17.70
CA PRO A 68 -22.31 -7.41 17.95
C PRO A 68 -21.66 -8.27 16.86
N SER A 69 -22.37 -9.25 16.31
CA SER A 69 -21.84 -10.08 15.21
C SER A 69 -21.67 -9.28 13.92
N ILE A 70 -22.59 -8.36 13.61
CA ILE A 70 -22.48 -7.44 12.47
C ILE A 70 -21.33 -6.45 12.70
N ILE A 71 -21.22 -5.87 13.89
CA ILE A 71 -20.12 -4.95 14.23
C ILE A 71 -18.78 -5.68 14.13
N LEU A 72 -18.69 -6.92 14.64
CA LEU A 72 -17.48 -7.75 14.54
C LEU A 72 -17.17 -8.09 13.07
N GLY A 73 -18.19 -8.45 12.29
CA GLY A 73 -18.05 -8.70 10.85
C GLY A 73 -17.55 -7.47 10.10
N LEU A 74 -18.12 -6.29 10.37
CA LEU A 74 -17.67 -5.01 9.82
C LEU A 74 -16.28 -4.61 10.33
N TYR A 75 -15.89 -4.96 11.55
CA TYR A 75 -14.55 -4.68 12.05
C TYR A 75 -13.51 -5.56 11.33
N ILE A 76 -13.79 -6.86 11.19
CA ILE A 76 -12.89 -7.82 10.54
C ILE A 76 -12.81 -7.60 9.02
N HIS A 77 -13.95 -7.32 8.38
CA HIS A 77 -14.07 -7.20 6.92
C HIS A 77 -14.24 -5.77 6.43
N GLY A 78 -14.20 -4.78 7.31
CA GLY A 78 -14.52 -3.38 6.97
C GLY A 78 -13.64 -2.80 5.87
N GLN A 79 -12.36 -3.18 5.81
CA GLN A 79 -11.49 -2.79 4.70
C GLN A 79 -11.94 -3.41 3.37
N LYS A 80 -12.34 -4.69 3.36
CA LYS A 80 -12.85 -5.33 2.14
C LYS A 80 -14.18 -4.74 1.71
N VAL A 81 -15.07 -4.47 2.66
CA VAL A 81 -16.35 -3.79 2.40
C VAL A 81 -16.10 -2.38 1.86
N SER A 82 -15.16 -1.65 2.47
CA SER A 82 -14.76 -0.30 2.03
C SER A 82 -14.22 -0.33 0.60
N TYR A 83 -13.24 -1.20 0.30
CA TYR A 83 -12.65 -1.31 -1.03
C TYR A 83 -13.67 -1.77 -2.08
N PHE A 84 -14.56 -2.70 -1.73
CA PHE A 84 -15.60 -3.17 -2.64
C PHE A 84 -16.63 -2.09 -2.96
N LEU A 85 -17.01 -1.28 -1.97
CA LEU A 85 -18.00 -0.22 -2.11
C LEU A 85 -17.40 1.13 -2.52
N ARG A 86 -16.06 1.23 -2.66
CA ARG A 86 -15.33 2.40 -3.16
C ARG A 86 -16.01 3.09 -4.36
N PRO A 87 -16.50 2.37 -5.39
CA PRO A 87 -17.20 2.97 -6.54
C PRO A 87 -18.44 3.82 -6.19
N LEU A 88 -18.98 3.71 -4.97
CA LEU A 88 -20.15 4.46 -4.52
C LEU A 88 -19.83 5.86 -3.99
N TRP A 89 -18.59 6.12 -3.55
CA TRP A 89 -18.23 7.39 -2.90
C TRP A 89 -16.89 7.97 -3.36
N GLU A 90 -16.04 7.19 -4.03
CA GLU A 90 -14.75 7.63 -4.53
C GLU A 90 -14.79 7.69 -6.05
N SER A 91 -14.48 8.86 -6.62
CA SER A 91 -14.34 9.02 -8.06
C SER A 91 -12.93 8.65 -8.49
N PRO A 92 -12.74 8.09 -9.71
CA PRO A 92 -11.41 7.79 -10.22
C PRO A 92 -10.56 9.07 -10.31
N PRO A 93 -9.23 8.96 -10.11
CA PRO A 93 -8.33 10.07 -10.38
C PRO A 93 -8.39 10.43 -11.86
N LYS A 94 -7.88 11.61 -12.22
CA LYS A 94 -7.80 12.03 -13.62
C LYS A 94 -7.05 10.95 -14.44
N PRO A 95 -7.50 10.60 -15.65
CA PRO A 95 -6.76 9.66 -16.49
C PRO A 95 -5.38 10.23 -16.84
N PHE A 96 -4.44 9.35 -17.17
CA PHE A 96 -3.15 9.77 -17.70
C PHE A 96 -3.23 10.07 -19.19
N HIS A 97 -2.45 11.06 -19.63
CA HIS A 97 -2.10 11.27 -21.02
C HIS A 97 -0.88 10.40 -21.34
N GLU A 98 -1.14 9.22 -21.92
CA GLU A 98 -0.10 8.25 -22.24
C GLU A 98 0.75 8.72 -23.44
N ILE A 99 2.05 8.82 -23.21
CA ILE A 99 3.07 8.94 -24.24
C ILE A 99 3.53 7.51 -24.57
N PRO A 100 3.38 7.05 -25.82
CA PRO A 100 3.89 5.76 -26.24
C PRO A 100 5.42 5.78 -26.16
N HIS A 101 6.02 4.74 -25.59
CA HIS A 101 7.46 4.60 -25.49
C HIS A 101 8.03 3.91 -26.73
N TYR A 102 8.49 4.70 -27.70
CA TYR A 102 9.13 4.18 -28.91
C TYR A 102 10.58 3.83 -28.61
N TYR A 103 10.90 2.54 -28.69
CA TYR A 103 12.26 2.06 -28.56
C TYR A 103 12.58 0.98 -29.57
N HIS A 104 13.78 1.04 -30.13
CA HIS A 104 14.37 -0.01 -30.94
C HIS A 104 15.88 0.13 -30.93
N GLU A 105 16.61 -0.98 -30.73
CA GLU A 105 18.08 -0.99 -30.59
C GLU A 105 18.81 -0.40 -31.81
N ASN A 106 18.32 -0.71 -33.02
CA ASN A 106 18.94 -0.26 -34.28
C ASN A 106 18.55 1.16 -34.73
N VAL A 107 17.76 1.91 -33.95
CA VAL A 107 17.33 3.27 -34.32
C VAL A 107 18.21 4.29 -33.61
N SER A 108 18.69 5.29 -34.35
CA SER A 108 19.51 6.36 -33.76
C SER A 108 18.71 7.15 -32.73
N MET A 109 19.39 7.61 -31.68
CA MET A 109 18.74 8.38 -30.62
C MET A 109 18.12 9.68 -31.15
N GLU A 110 18.69 10.28 -32.20
CA GLU A 110 18.10 11.43 -32.88
C GLU A 110 16.72 11.14 -33.46
N ASN A 111 16.57 9.99 -34.13
CA ASN A 111 15.29 9.58 -34.68
C ASN A 111 14.28 9.23 -33.58
N LEU A 112 14.72 8.54 -32.52
CA LEU A 112 13.86 8.25 -31.37
C LEU A 112 13.32 9.55 -30.76
N CYS A 113 14.19 10.53 -30.49
CA CYS A 113 13.77 11.83 -29.96
C CYS A 113 12.77 12.54 -30.89
N LYS A 114 13.02 12.53 -32.20
CA LYS A 114 12.11 13.12 -33.20
C LYS A 114 10.74 12.42 -33.22
N LEU A 115 10.68 11.10 -33.06
CA LEU A 115 9.40 10.36 -32.99
C LEU A 115 8.54 10.81 -31.80
N HIS A 116 9.18 11.20 -30.71
CA HIS A 116 8.49 11.76 -29.55
C HIS A 116 8.25 13.28 -29.66
N GLY A 117 8.66 13.93 -30.76
CA GLY A 117 8.57 15.39 -30.93
C GLY A 117 9.60 16.17 -30.12
N TRP A 118 10.69 15.51 -29.67
CA TRP A 118 11.71 16.11 -28.81
C TRP A 118 12.94 16.53 -29.61
N GLY A 119 13.48 17.71 -29.27
CA GLY A 119 14.75 18.16 -29.81
C GLY A 119 15.92 17.41 -29.20
N THR A 120 16.92 17.09 -30.01
CA THR A 120 18.17 16.49 -29.54
C THR A 120 19.05 17.50 -28.79
N ARG A 121 19.89 16.97 -27.89
CA ARG A 121 20.91 17.74 -27.16
C ARG A 121 22.29 17.41 -27.72
N GLU A 122 23.20 18.39 -27.67
CA GLU A 122 24.62 18.19 -28.03
C GLU A 122 25.30 17.21 -27.07
N PHE A 123 24.99 17.32 -25.78
CA PHE A 123 25.46 16.41 -24.74
C PHE A 123 24.29 15.79 -23.99
N PRO A 124 24.33 14.47 -23.72
CA PRO A 124 23.31 13.83 -22.91
C PRO A 124 23.36 14.37 -21.47
N ARG A 125 22.19 14.46 -20.83
CA ARG A 125 22.12 14.88 -19.42
C ARG A 125 22.85 13.89 -18.51
N ARG A 126 23.39 14.42 -17.41
CA ARG A 126 23.83 13.61 -16.28
C ARG A 126 22.60 13.05 -15.58
N VAL A 127 22.73 11.84 -15.06
CA VAL A 127 21.65 11.12 -14.39
C VAL A 127 22.11 10.70 -13.02
N PHE A 128 21.33 11.01 -12.00
CA PHE A 128 21.54 10.64 -10.61
C PHE A 128 20.48 9.62 -10.19
N ASP A 129 20.91 8.47 -9.68
CA ASP A 129 20.03 7.42 -9.18
C ASP A 129 20.03 7.40 -7.65
N ALA A 130 18.95 7.86 -7.02
CA ALA A 130 18.83 8.01 -5.58
C ALA A 130 17.83 7.03 -4.99
N VAL A 131 18.29 6.14 -4.11
CA VAL A 131 17.47 5.07 -3.53
C VAL A 131 17.67 4.96 -2.01
N LEU A 132 16.59 4.63 -1.31
CA LEU A 132 16.60 4.25 0.10
C LEU A 132 16.77 2.73 0.21
N PHE A 133 17.77 2.26 0.97
CA PHE A 133 18.11 0.84 1.01
C PHE A 133 17.77 0.16 2.34
N SER A 134 17.07 -0.98 2.23
CA SER A 134 16.71 -1.83 3.35
C SER A 134 17.46 -3.18 3.34
N ASN A 135 16.96 -4.17 2.58
CA ASN A 135 17.49 -5.53 2.52
C ASN A 135 17.51 -6.14 1.10
N GLU A 136 17.15 -5.36 0.07
CA GLU A 136 16.90 -5.81 -1.31
C GLU A 136 18.17 -5.96 -2.14
N VAL A 137 19.15 -6.74 -1.67
CA VAL A 137 20.48 -6.85 -2.30
C VAL A 137 20.41 -7.35 -3.75
N ASP A 138 19.59 -8.37 -4.03
CA ASP A 138 19.46 -8.96 -5.36
C ASP A 138 18.83 -7.97 -6.36
N LEU A 139 17.78 -7.25 -5.95
CA LEU A 139 17.13 -6.21 -6.76
C LEU A 139 18.04 -5.00 -6.99
N LEU A 140 18.76 -4.54 -5.96
CA LEU A 140 19.76 -3.48 -6.10
C LEU A 140 20.85 -3.86 -7.12
N THR A 141 21.28 -5.12 -7.10
CA THR A 141 22.26 -5.63 -8.06
C THR A 141 21.72 -5.58 -9.49
N ILE A 142 20.48 -6.04 -9.71
CA ILE A 142 19.83 -5.99 -11.03
C ILE A 142 19.69 -4.55 -11.49
N ARG A 143 19.19 -3.66 -10.62
CA ARG A 143 18.98 -2.24 -10.89
C ARG A 143 20.27 -1.58 -11.35
N TRP A 144 21.35 -1.75 -10.58
CA TRP A 144 22.60 -1.06 -10.89
C TRP A 144 23.28 -1.60 -12.13
N HIS A 145 23.20 -2.90 -12.42
CA HIS A 145 23.71 -3.41 -13.70
C HIS A 145 22.89 -2.92 -14.90
N GLU A 146 21.57 -2.82 -14.77
CA GLU A 146 20.68 -2.27 -15.80
C GLU A 146 20.99 -0.79 -16.08
N LEU A 147 21.19 0.01 -15.02
CA LEU A 147 21.36 1.45 -15.10
C LEU A 147 22.82 1.92 -15.29
N TYR A 148 23.82 1.08 -15.01
CA TYR A 148 25.25 1.41 -15.04
C TYR A 148 25.72 2.22 -16.27
N PRO A 149 25.28 1.90 -17.51
CA PRO A 149 25.76 2.61 -18.70
C PRO A 149 25.24 4.05 -18.80
N TYR A 150 24.13 4.36 -18.12
CA TYR A 150 23.38 5.61 -18.32
C TYR A 150 23.42 6.53 -17.10
N VAL A 151 23.68 5.98 -15.91
CA VAL A 151 23.78 6.73 -14.66
C VAL A 151 25.19 7.29 -14.45
N THR A 152 25.21 8.58 -14.11
CA THR A 152 26.42 9.33 -13.82
C THR A 152 26.88 9.11 -12.39
N GLU A 153 25.95 9.11 -11.44
CA GLU A 153 26.22 8.93 -10.01
C GLU A 153 25.07 8.17 -9.35
N PHE A 154 25.42 7.14 -8.59
CA PHE A 154 24.51 6.38 -7.73
C PHE A 154 24.56 6.95 -6.32
N VAL A 155 23.40 7.22 -5.74
CA VAL A 155 23.24 7.79 -4.41
C VAL A 155 22.44 6.80 -3.57
N LEU A 156 23.09 6.23 -2.56
CA LEU A 156 22.51 5.18 -1.73
C LEU A 156 22.47 5.63 -0.28
N LEU A 157 21.30 5.66 0.33
CA LEU A 157 21.14 5.89 1.76
C LEU A 157 20.73 4.61 2.47
N GLU A 158 21.45 4.23 3.52
CA GLU A 158 21.10 3.09 4.37
C GLU A 158 20.91 3.53 5.83
N SER A 159 19.79 3.13 6.44
CA SER A 159 19.54 3.30 7.87
C SER A 159 19.78 2.01 8.65
N ASN A 160 20.13 2.12 9.94
CA ASN A 160 20.14 1.00 10.89
C ASN A 160 18.77 0.73 11.55
N SER A 161 17.70 1.36 11.05
CA SER A 161 16.31 1.09 11.42
C SER A 161 15.43 0.88 10.19
N THR A 162 14.37 0.10 10.35
CA THR A 162 13.22 0.06 9.42
C THR A 162 12.34 1.30 9.61
N PHE A 163 11.41 1.56 8.69
CA PHE A 163 10.42 2.64 8.84
C PHE A 163 9.50 2.45 10.05
N THR A 164 9.33 1.20 10.48
CA THR A 164 8.57 0.83 11.69
C THR A 164 9.38 0.91 13.00
N GLY A 165 10.63 1.38 12.96
CA GLY A 165 11.48 1.53 14.15
C GLY A 165 12.13 0.23 14.63
N ILE A 166 12.18 -0.81 13.79
CA ILE A 166 12.85 -2.08 14.11
C ILE A 166 14.34 -1.94 13.78
N PRO A 167 15.26 -2.23 14.71
CA PRO A 167 16.69 -2.23 14.41
C PRO A 167 17.03 -3.24 13.30
N LYS A 168 17.81 -2.80 12.31
CA LYS A 168 18.31 -3.63 11.22
C LYS A 168 19.82 -3.49 11.06
N PRO A 169 20.53 -4.58 10.71
CA PRO A 169 21.95 -4.47 10.35
C PRO A 169 22.12 -3.64 9.07
N LEU A 170 23.30 -3.06 8.91
CA LEU A 170 23.70 -2.38 7.68
C LEU A 170 24.14 -3.43 6.65
N VAL A 171 23.17 -3.97 5.92
CA VAL A 171 23.34 -5.05 4.95
C VAL A 171 24.26 -4.61 3.81
N PHE A 172 24.08 -3.39 3.28
CA PHE A 172 24.93 -2.89 2.19
C PHE A 172 26.36 -2.66 2.68
N ALA A 173 26.53 -2.06 3.86
CA ALA A 173 27.86 -1.84 4.45
C ALA A 173 28.67 -3.13 4.55
N SER A 174 28.03 -4.24 4.92
CA SER A 174 28.69 -5.55 5.03
C SER A 174 29.00 -6.23 3.68
N GLN A 175 28.43 -5.75 2.57
CA GLN A 175 28.50 -6.40 1.26
C GLN A 175 29.06 -5.48 0.16
N GLN A 176 29.75 -4.39 0.53
CA GLN A 176 30.31 -3.43 -0.42
C GLN A 176 31.22 -4.08 -1.47
N ASP A 177 31.88 -5.19 -1.13
CA ASP A 177 32.73 -5.94 -2.07
C ASP A 177 31.97 -6.41 -3.32
N LYS A 178 30.68 -6.73 -3.21
CA LYS A 178 29.83 -7.12 -4.36
C LYS A 178 29.59 -5.97 -5.34
N PHE A 179 29.70 -4.73 -4.85
CA PHE A 179 29.36 -3.51 -5.57
C PHE A 179 30.60 -2.68 -5.96
N LYS A 180 31.79 -3.30 -5.96
CA LYS A 180 33.04 -2.62 -6.37
C LYS A 180 32.98 -1.97 -7.75
N PHE A 181 32.15 -2.50 -8.66
CA PHE A 181 32.00 -1.95 -10.02
C PHE A 181 31.33 -0.56 -10.04
N VAL A 182 30.47 -0.25 -9.06
CA VAL A 182 29.84 1.09 -8.93
C VAL A 182 30.61 2.03 -8.02
N ALA A 183 31.56 1.53 -7.23
CA ALA A 183 32.28 2.32 -6.22
C ALA A 183 32.85 3.67 -6.73
N PRO A 184 33.36 3.80 -7.99
CA PRO A 184 33.83 5.09 -8.50
C PRO A 184 32.74 6.14 -8.73
N ARG A 185 31.47 5.74 -8.80
CA ARG A 185 30.29 6.57 -9.06
C ARG A 185 29.24 6.42 -7.95
N LEU A 186 29.67 6.10 -6.73
CA LEU A 186 28.77 5.82 -5.62
C LEU A 186 28.99 6.82 -4.50
N THR A 187 27.95 7.60 -4.23
CA THR A 187 27.81 8.40 -3.01
C THR A 187 26.95 7.64 -2.02
N TYR A 188 27.59 7.02 -1.03
CA TYR A 188 26.95 6.24 0.02
C TYR A 188 26.82 7.03 1.34
N GLY A 189 25.64 6.99 1.94
CA GLY A 189 25.34 7.60 3.23
C GLY A 189 24.73 6.60 4.22
N GLN A 190 25.11 6.75 5.49
CA GLN A 190 24.53 6.00 6.61
C GLN A 190 23.89 6.96 7.60
N ILE A 191 22.71 6.59 8.11
CA ILE A 191 22.02 7.37 9.14
C ILE A 191 21.49 6.48 10.27
N PRO A 192 21.52 6.96 11.53
CA PRO A 192 20.82 6.30 12.61
C PRO A 192 19.30 6.46 12.43
N GLY A 193 18.53 5.43 12.69
CA GLY A 193 17.07 5.55 12.82
C GLY A 193 16.67 6.25 14.11
N ARG A 194 15.42 6.71 14.18
CA ARG A 194 14.85 7.29 15.41
C ARG A 194 14.39 6.21 16.39
N PHE A 195 14.27 4.95 15.95
CA PHE A 195 13.88 3.79 16.75
C PHE A 195 12.56 3.95 17.53
N GLN A 196 11.65 4.79 17.04
CA GLN A 196 10.34 5.01 17.65
C GLN A 196 9.35 3.95 17.16
N LYS A 197 8.87 3.10 18.08
CA LYS A 197 7.88 2.06 17.78
C LYS A 197 6.46 2.60 17.97
N GLY A 198 5.55 2.20 17.08
CA GLY A 198 4.14 2.56 17.16
C GLY A 198 3.81 3.99 16.67
N GLU A 199 4.81 4.72 16.18
CA GLU A 199 4.58 5.94 15.40
C GLU A 199 4.18 5.57 13.96
N ASN A 200 3.60 6.54 13.25
CA ASN A 200 3.35 6.41 11.83
C ASN A 200 4.68 6.19 11.06
N PRO A 201 4.85 5.06 10.33
CA PRO A 201 6.08 4.75 9.61
C PRO A 201 6.52 5.81 8.59
N PHE A 202 5.56 6.54 8.02
CA PHE A 202 5.83 7.63 7.06
C PHE A 202 6.68 8.76 7.66
N VAL A 203 6.71 8.90 9.00
CA VAL A 203 7.55 9.90 9.67
C VAL A 203 9.02 9.48 9.63
N GLU A 204 9.31 8.20 9.86
CA GLU A 204 10.67 7.67 9.76
C GLU A 204 11.15 7.75 8.31
N GLU A 205 10.29 7.37 7.37
CA GLU A 205 10.57 7.48 5.96
C GLU A 205 10.86 8.94 5.54
N ALA A 206 10.04 9.91 5.97
CA ALA A 206 10.29 11.33 5.72
C ALA A 206 11.64 11.80 6.29
N TYR A 207 12.02 11.32 7.48
CA TYR A 207 13.34 11.59 8.05
C TYR A 207 14.48 11.05 7.17
N GLN A 208 14.36 9.82 6.66
CA GLN A 208 15.35 9.24 5.76
C GLN A 208 15.40 9.99 4.41
N ARG A 209 14.25 10.41 3.87
CA ARG A 209 14.16 11.19 2.63
C ARG A 209 14.88 12.54 2.75
N LEU A 210 14.77 13.23 3.89
CA LEU A 210 15.52 14.47 4.14
C LEU A 210 17.04 14.26 4.16
N ALA A 211 17.50 13.12 4.70
CA ALA A 211 18.92 12.77 4.67
C ALA A 211 19.40 12.41 3.25
N LEU A 212 18.55 11.79 2.43
CA LEU A 212 18.85 11.51 1.02
C LEU A 212 19.03 12.81 0.22
N ASP A 213 18.21 13.83 0.46
CA ASP A 213 18.35 15.16 -0.17
C ASP A 213 19.70 15.81 0.17
N PHE A 214 20.20 15.66 1.39
CA PHE A 214 21.54 16.12 1.76
C PHE A 214 22.63 15.33 1.04
N LEU A 215 22.47 14.00 0.91
CA LEU A 215 23.41 13.13 0.24
C LEU A 215 23.50 13.46 -1.27
N LEU A 216 22.38 13.79 -1.91
CA LEU A 216 22.33 14.24 -3.30
C LEU A 216 23.11 15.54 -3.53
N LYS A 217 22.96 16.52 -2.63
CA LYS A 217 23.76 17.75 -2.69
C LYS A 217 25.25 17.46 -2.55
N LYS A 218 25.62 16.53 -1.67
CA LYS A 218 27.01 16.08 -1.50
C LYS A 218 27.54 15.35 -2.75
N ALA A 219 26.69 14.61 -3.46
CA ALA A 219 27.00 13.96 -4.72
C ALA A 219 27.25 14.96 -5.88
N GLY A 220 26.98 16.26 -5.67
CA GLY A 220 27.23 17.29 -6.67
C GLY A 220 26.18 17.34 -7.78
N ILE A 221 24.92 17.06 -7.44
CA ILE A 221 23.78 17.29 -8.33
C ILE A 221 23.63 18.79 -8.63
N GLN A 222 23.40 19.13 -9.90
CA GLN A 222 23.25 20.50 -10.37
C GLN A 222 21.88 20.70 -11.03
N ASP A 223 21.52 21.97 -11.22
CA ASP A 223 20.32 22.30 -11.98
C ASP A 223 20.45 21.77 -13.42
N ASP A 224 19.34 21.32 -14.01
CA ASP A 224 19.28 20.62 -15.32
C ASP A 224 19.68 19.13 -15.33
N ASP A 225 20.22 18.60 -14.24
CA ASP A 225 20.48 17.15 -14.11
C ASP A 225 19.16 16.35 -14.00
N LEU A 226 19.18 15.10 -14.46
CA LEU A 226 18.08 14.16 -14.32
C LEU A 226 18.22 13.42 -12.99
N LEU A 227 17.19 13.48 -12.16
CA LEU A 227 17.12 12.81 -10.87
C LEU A 227 16.10 11.66 -10.92
N ILE A 228 16.57 10.47 -10.57
CA ILE A 228 15.76 9.30 -10.34
C ILE A 228 15.66 9.13 -8.82
N MET A 229 14.43 9.20 -8.31
CA MET A 229 14.11 8.95 -6.92
C MET A 229 13.05 7.87 -6.91
N SER A 230 13.43 6.67 -6.46
CA SER A 230 12.53 5.52 -6.42
C SER A 230 12.90 4.55 -5.32
N ASP A 231 12.02 3.58 -5.08
CA ASP A 231 12.38 2.40 -4.33
C ASP A 231 13.29 1.48 -5.18
N VAL A 232 13.94 0.54 -4.50
CA VAL A 232 14.91 -0.38 -5.11
C VAL A 232 14.23 -1.38 -6.03
N ASP A 233 12.99 -1.75 -5.72
CA ASP A 233 12.13 -2.68 -6.45
C ASP A 233 11.48 -2.08 -7.71
N GLU A 234 11.63 -0.78 -7.96
CA GLU A 234 11.11 -0.07 -9.13
C GLU A 234 12.25 0.26 -10.12
N ILE A 235 12.66 -0.70 -10.96
CA ILE A 235 13.87 -0.66 -11.81
C ILE A 235 13.59 -0.03 -13.20
N PRO A 236 13.98 1.23 -13.47
CA PRO A 236 13.69 1.88 -14.74
C PRO A 236 14.40 1.14 -15.88
N SER A 237 13.73 0.97 -17.00
CA SER A 237 14.31 0.28 -18.15
C SER A 237 15.45 1.13 -18.73
N ARG A 238 16.57 0.47 -19.07
CA ARG A 238 17.77 1.19 -19.54
C ARG A 238 17.54 2.03 -20.79
N HIS A 239 16.67 1.57 -21.68
CA HIS A 239 16.27 2.31 -22.87
C HIS A 239 15.51 3.60 -22.57
N THR A 240 14.76 3.62 -21.46
CA THR A 240 13.94 4.75 -21.06
C THR A 240 14.85 5.83 -20.50
N ILE A 241 15.79 5.46 -19.63
CA ILE A 241 16.80 6.41 -19.14
C ILE A 241 17.63 6.96 -20.29
N ASN A 242 18.02 6.12 -21.26
CA ASN A 242 18.76 6.58 -22.42
C ASN A 242 17.97 7.61 -23.24
N LEU A 243 16.67 7.36 -23.45
CA LEU A 243 15.76 8.23 -24.15
C LEU A 243 15.56 9.58 -23.41
N LEU A 244 15.33 9.53 -22.09
CA LEU A 244 15.12 10.73 -21.25
C LEU A 244 16.33 11.68 -21.25
N ARG A 245 17.56 11.18 -21.48
CA ARG A 245 18.78 11.99 -21.55
C ARG A 245 18.82 12.95 -22.73
N CYS A 246 18.07 12.67 -23.79
CA CYS A 246 18.04 13.49 -25.00
C CYS A 246 16.91 14.51 -25.03
N TRP A 247 16.00 14.48 -24.04
CA TRP A 247 14.79 15.28 -24.04
C TRP A 247 15.04 16.77 -23.67
N ARG A 248 14.64 17.67 -24.57
CA ARG A 248 14.63 19.15 -24.40
C ARG A 248 13.33 19.78 -23.88
N ALA A 249 12.19 19.07 -23.86
CA ALA A 249 10.93 19.54 -23.27
C ALA A 249 10.68 18.85 -21.92
N SER A 250 10.32 19.65 -20.92
CA SER A 250 9.71 19.33 -19.63
C SER A 250 9.80 17.92 -18.98
N VAL A 251 10.98 17.31 -18.97
CA VAL A 251 11.43 16.54 -17.81
C VAL A 251 11.72 17.60 -16.72
N HIS A 252 10.91 17.70 -15.64
CA HIS A 252 11.16 18.64 -14.55
C HIS A 252 12.63 18.56 -14.12
N ARG A 253 13.32 19.68 -14.23
CA ARG A 253 14.76 19.73 -13.97
C ARG A 253 14.96 19.69 -12.47
N TYR A 254 16.02 19.04 -11.98
CA TYR A 254 16.43 19.32 -10.61
C TYR A 254 16.58 20.84 -10.49
N GLN A 255 15.90 21.42 -9.50
CA GLN A 255 15.93 22.83 -9.18
C GLN A 255 16.27 22.95 -7.71
N SER A 256 17.47 23.45 -7.44
CA SER A 256 17.94 23.66 -6.08
C SER A 256 16.93 24.46 -5.26
N GLY A 257 16.49 23.90 -4.12
CA GLY A 257 15.54 24.53 -3.21
C GLY A 257 14.06 24.34 -3.54
N LYS A 258 13.72 23.77 -4.71
CA LYS A 258 12.34 23.43 -5.09
C LYS A 258 12.10 21.92 -5.17
N THR A 259 13.07 21.17 -5.67
CA THR A 259 12.95 19.71 -5.79
C THR A 259 13.17 19.05 -4.43
N THR A 260 12.17 18.28 -3.98
CA THR A 260 12.19 17.48 -2.75
C THR A 260 11.70 16.08 -3.06
N TYR A 261 12.18 15.05 -2.35
CA TYR A 261 11.69 13.69 -2.54
C TYR A 261 10.18 13.58 -2.26
N ALA A 262 9.42 12.96 -3.18
CA ALA A 262 8.09 12.44 -2.90
C ALA A 262 7.72 11.25 -3.79
N HIS A 263 6.81 10.42 -3.28
CA HIS A 263 6.42 9.14 -3.89
C HIS A 263 4.89 9.14 -4.08
N TYR A 264 4.42 9.98 -5.00
CA TYR A 264 3.01 10.09 -5.39
C TYR A 264 2.91 10.84 -6.72
N ARG A 265 1.87 10.58 -7.52
CA ARG A 265 1.63 11.22 -8.82
C ARG A 265 1.91 12.73 -8.82
N GLN A 266 2.91 13.16 -9.60
CA GLN A 266 3.30 14.56 -9.78
C GLN A 266 2.73 15.19 -11.06
N SER A 267 2.25 14.38 -12.02
CA SER A 267 1.75 14.83 -13.32
C SER A 267 0.60 13.97 -13.83
N ASP A 268 -0.12 14.51 -14.83
CA ASP A 268 -1.16 13.81 -15.59
C ASP A 268 -0.61 13.17 -16.88
N ILE A 269 0.66 13.33 -17.24
CA ILE A 269 1.26 12.65 -18.40
C ILE A 269 1.97 11.39 -17.91
N MET A 270 1.99 10.32 -18.71
CA MET A 270 2.66 9.06 -18.35
C MET A 270 3.41 8.48 -19.54
N LEU A 271 4.64 7.98 -19.35
CA LEU A 271 5.39 7.24 -20.36
C LEU A 271 5.13 5.75 -20.11
N ALA A 272 4.49 5.10 -21.08
CA ALA A 272 4.16 3.68 -21.00
C ALA A 272 5.42 2.80 -21.01
N ASP A 273 5.36 1.60 -20.42
CA ASP A 273 6.42 0.56 -20.54
C ASP A 273 7.84 1.06 -20.19
N ALA A 274 7.93 1.85 -19.13
CA ALA A 274 9.11 2.63 -18.79
C ALA A 274 10.04 1.95 -17.77
N GLY A 275 9.60 0.85 -17.17
CA GLY A 275 10.38 0.12 -16.18
C GLY A 275 9.72 -1.18 -15.71
N TRP A 276 10.43 -1.87 -14.83
CA TRP A 276 10.00 -3.11 -14.21
C TRP A 276 9.83 -2.94 -12.70
N HIS A 277 8.69 -3.38 -12.15
CA HIS A 277 8.43 -3.28 -10.72
C HIS A 277 8.17 -4.64 -10.10
N CYS A 278 8.82 -4.92 -8.97
CA CYS A 278 8.51 -6.12 -8.20
C CYS A 278 8.65 -5.91 -6.69
N SER A 279 7.55 -5.57 -6.03
CA SER A 279 7.58 -5.25 -4.60
C SER A 279 7.97 -6.44 -3.71
N PHE A 280 7.68 -7.67 -4.12
CA PHE A 280 8.05 -8.87 -3.36
C PHE A 280 8.83 -9.89 -4.20
N CYS A 281 10.06 -9.53 -4.56
CA CYS A 281 11.01 -10.38 -5.29
C CYS A 281 12.22 -10.75 -4.43
N PHE A 282 12.06 -11.73 -3.54
CA PHE A 282 13.15 -12.22 -2.67
C PHE A 282 13.40 -13.72 -2.84
N ARG A 283 14.58 -14.16 -2.39
CA ARG A 283 14.96 -15.58 -2.43
C ARG A 283 14.34 -16.38 -1.28
N HIS A 284 14.23 -15.75 -0.11
CA HIS A 284 13.81 -16.41 1.12
C HIS A 284 12.52 -15.81 1.68
N ILE A 285 11.62 -16.67 2.18
CA ILE A 285 10.34 -16.25 2.79
C ILE A 285 10.56 -15.31 3.99
N SER A 286 11.68 -15.45 4.70
CA SER A 286 12.06 -14.54 5.78
C SER A 286 12.21 -13.09 5.33
N GLU A 287 12.65 -12.85 4.10
CA GLU A 287 12.81 -11.51 3.53
C GLU A 287 11.46 -10.89 3.15
N PHE A 288 10.51 -11.69 2.65
CA PHE A 288 9.12 -11.26 2.46
C PHE A 288 8.51 -10.81 3.79
N ILE A 289 8.62 -11.65 4.83
CA ILE A 289 8.10 -11.35 6.17
C ILE A 289 8.78 -10.12 6.76
N PHE A 290 10.10 -9.96 6.52
CA PHE A 290 10.83 -8.78 6.95
C PHE A 290 10.30 -7.52 6.26
N LYS A 291 10.17 -7.51 4.92
CA LYS A 291 9.61 -6.38 4.17
C LYS A 291 8.21 -6.01 4.66
N MET A 292 7.32 -7.00 4.81
CA MET A 292 5.96 -6.79 5.34
C MET A 292 5.92 -6.13 6.73
N LYS A 293 6.96 -6.32 7.57
CA LYS A 293 7.07 -5.71 8.91
C LYS A 293 7.83 -4.38 8.93
N ALA A 294 8.66 -4.13 7.93
CA ALA A 294 9.67 -3.07 7.94
C ALA A 294 9.21 -1.80 7.21
N TYR A 295 8.37 -1.94 6.18
CA TYR A 295 8.03 -0.86 5.25
C TYR A 295 6.82 -0.03 5.73
N SER A 296 6.56 1.08 5.04
CA SER A 296 5.58 2.08 5.49
C SER A 296 4.16 1.56 5.53
N HIS A 297 3.84 0.58 4.67
CA HIS A 297 2.52 -0.06 4.58
C HIS A 297 2.33 -1.27 5.52
N VAL A 298 3.00 -1.27 6.68
CA VAL A 298 2.83 -2.32 7.72
C VAL A 298 1.38 -2.39 8.24
N ASP A 299 0.59 -1.33 8.07
CA ASP A 299 -0.83 -1.27 8.43
C ASP A 299 -1.69 -2.31 7.69
N ARG A 300 -1.21 -2.78 6.52
CA ARG A 300 -1.83 -3.89 5.78
C ARG A 300 -1.71 -5.24 6.51
N VAL A 301 -0.72 -5.40 7.41
CA VAL A 301 -0.54 -6.60 8.25
C VAL A 301 -1.44 -6.54 9.49
N ARG A 302 -2.74 -6.68 9.31
CA ARG A 302 -3.72 -6.58 10.42
C ARG A 302 -3.71 -7.77 11.38
N PHE A 303 -3.30 -8.94 10.90
CA PHE A 303 -3.37 -10.20 11.63
C PHE A 303 -2.04 -10.94 11.52
N ASN A 304 -1.59 -11.54 12.61
CA ASN A 304 -0.36 -12.35 12.64
C ASN A 304 -0.37 -13.51 11.63
N LYS A 305 -1.54 -13.95 11.17
CA LYS A 305 -1.67 -14.97 10.12
C LYS A 305 -0.96 -14.56 8.83
N PHE A 306 -0.92 -13.27 8.48
CA PHE A 306 -0.25 -12.79 7.27
C PHE A 306 1.27 -12.99 7.32
N LEU A 307 1.83 -13.09 8.51
CA LEU A 307 3.25 -13.30 8.75
C LEU A 307 3.62 -14.80 8.89
N ASN A 308 2.64 -15.71 8.71
CA ASN A 308 2.89 -17.14 8.75
C ASN A 308 3.66 -17.58 7.49
N PRO A 309 4.87 -18.14 7.61
CA PRO A 309 5.69 -18.50 6.45
C PRO A 309 5.00 -19.46 5.47
N THR A 310 4.30 -20.47 5.98
CA THR A 310 3.56 -21.45 5.17
C THR A 310 2.43 -20.79 4.39
N ARG A 311 1.72 -19.83 5.00
CA ARG A 311 0.71 -19.04 4.29
C ARG A 311 1.38 -18.17 3.22
N VAL A 312 2.42 -17.42 3.56
CA VAL A 312 3.12 -16.53 2.63
C VAL A 312 3.60 -17.31 1.41
N GLN A 313 4.26 -18.45 1.60
CA GLN A 313 4.69 -19.34 0.52
C GLN A 313 3.50 -19.80 -0.34
N LYS A 314 2.42 -20.31 0.28
CA LYS A 314 1.22 -20.75 -0.46
C LYS A 314 0.60 -19.61 -1.25
N VAL A 315 0.53 -18.42 -0.67
CA VAL A 315 -0.03 -17.23 -1.31
C VAL A 315 0.85 -16.80 -2.47
N ILE A 316 2.19 -16.85 -2.36
CA ILE A 316 3.13 -16.57 -3.46
C ILE A 316 3.02 -17.60 -4.58
N CYS A 317 2.95 -18.88 -4.25
CA CYS A 317 2.80 -19.99 -5.19
C CYS A 317 1.50 -19.91 -6.00
N LYS A 318 0.38 -19.67 -5.31
CA LYS A 318 -0.91 -19.37 -5.95
C LYS A 318 -0.92 -17.98 -6.59
N GLY A 319 -0.01 -17.13 -6.10
CA GLY A 319 0.14 -15.69 -6.23
C GLY A 319 -1.12 -14.85 -6.12
N SER A 320 -1.89 -15.19 -5.11
CA SER A 320 -2.90 -14.26 -4.63
C SER A 320 -2.22 -13.08 -3.93
N ASP A 321 -2.93 -11.98 -3.72
CA ASP A 321 -2.45 -10.84 -2.94
C ASP A 321 -1.98 -11.26 -1.52
N LEU A 322 -0.78 -10.82 -1.11
CA LEU A 322 -0.17 -11.19 0.18
C LEU A 322 -1.02 -10.73 1.39
N PHE A 323 -1.73 -9.62 1.24
CA PHE A 323 -2.53 -8.96 2.26
C PHE A 323 -4.03 -9.30 2.17
N ASP A 324 -4.43 -10.21 1.26
CA ASP A 324 -5.83 -10.53 0.92
C ASP A 324 -6.67 -9.28 0.55
N MET A 325 -6.05 -8.26 -0.06
CA MET A 325 -6.73 -7.04 -0.51
C MET A 325 -7.57 -7.28 -1.78
N LEU A 326 -8.59 -6.44 -1.97
CA LEU A 326 -9.34 -6.38 -3.22
C LEU A 326 -8.64 -5.43 -4.20
N PRO A 327 -8.80 -5.61 -5.52
CA PRO A 327 -8.28 -4.69 -6.52
C PRO A 327 -8.72 -3.26 -6.26
N GLU A 328 -7.80 -2.31 -6.44
CA GLU A 328 -8.06 -0.88 -6.23
C GLU A 328 -8.68 -0.24 -7.48
N GLU A 329 -9.93 -0.58 -7.77
CA GLU A 329 -10.63 -0.07 -8.95
C GLU A 329 -11.84 0.81 -8.57
N TYR A 330 -12.24 1.69 -9.50
CA TYR A 330 -13.31 2.67 -9.29
C TYR A 330 -14.64 2.26 -9.93
N THR A 331 -14.70 1.11 -10.61
CA THR A 331 -15.95 0.56 -11.14
C THR A 331 -16.16 -0.88 -10.68
N PHE A 332 -17.40 -1.26 -10.36
CA PHE A 332 -17.71 -2.63 -9.96
C PHE A 332 -17.34 -3.67 -11.04
N LYS A 333 -17.46 -3.29 -12.32
CA LYS A 333 -17.08 -4.14 -13.45
C LYS A 333 -15.59 -4.48 -13.42
N GLU A 334 -14.73 -3.49 -13.17
CA GLU A 334 -13.28 -3.69 -13.08
C GLU A 334 -12.88 -4.43 -11.81
N ILE A 335 -13.49 -4.11 -10.66
CA ILE A 335 -13.26 -4.85 -9.41
C ILE A 335 -13.54 -6.34 -9.67
N ILE A 336 -14.73 -6.69 -10.18
CA ILE A 336 -15.11 -8.08 -10.43
C ILE A 336 -14.22 -8.71 -11.52
N GLY A 337 -13.89 -7.96 -12.57
CA GLY A 337 -13.05 -8.44 -13.67
C GLY A 337 -11.61 -8.73 -13.25
N LYS A 338 -11.07 -7.99 -12.27
CA LYS A 338 -9.73 -8.17 -11.72
C LYS A 338 -9.72 -9.00 -10.42
N MET A 339 -10.87 -9.47 -9.95
CA MET A 339 -10.92 -10.40 -8.82
C MET A 339 -10.33 -11.75 -9.21
N GLY A 340 -9.46 -12.27 -8.35
CA GLY A 340 -8.88 -13.60 -8.51
C GLY A 340 -7.35 -13.56 -8.67
N PRO A 341 -6.75 -14.68 -9.07
CA PRO A 341 -5.31 -14.74 -9.29
C PRO A 341 -4.92 -13.85 -10.48
N ILE A 342 -3.88 -13.03 -10.30
CA ILE A 342 -3.25 -12.26 -11.39
C ILE A 342 -2.83 -13.23 -12.50
N PRO A 343 -3.14 -12.94 -13.79
CA PRO A 343 -2.76 -13.80 -14.90
C PRO A 343 -1.25 -13.88 -15.05
N HIS A 344 -0.74 -15.08 -15.39
CA HIS A 344 0.68 -15.30 -15.60
C HIS A 344 1.13 -14.67 -16.92
N SER A 345 2.22 -13.90 -16.87
CA SER A 345 2.93 -13.45 -18.07
C SER A 345 4.10 -14.40 -18.32
N TYR A 346 4.23 -14.93 -19.53
CA TYR A 346 5.40 -15.71 -19.98
C TYR A 346 6.38 -14.86 -20.81
N SER A 347 6.13 -13.55 -20.89
CA SER A 347 6.93 -12.65 -21.69
C SER A 347 8.12 -12.11 -20.89
N ALA A 348 9.32 -12.26 -21.44
CA ALA A 348 10.53 -11.64 -20.91
C ALA A 348 10.79 -10.22 -21.45
N VAL A 349 9.89 -9.69 -22.30
CA VAL A 349 10.11 -8.44 -23.05
C VAL A 349 10.39 -7.24 -22.14
N HIS A 350 9.81 -7.22 -20.94
CA HIS A 350 9.92 -6.09 -20.00
C HIS A 350 10.82 -6.38 -18.80
N LEU A 351 11.51 -7.53 -18.79
CA LEU A 351 12.42 -7.86 -17.71
C LEU A 351 13.76 -7.13 -17.90
N PRO A 352 14.43 -6.72 -16.81
CA PRO A 352 15.77 -6.15 -16.88
C PRO A 352 16.73 -7.10 -17.58
N ALA A 353 17.59 -6.59 -18.44
CA ALA A 353 18.45 -7.44 -19.23
C ALA A 353 19.48 -8.18 -18.38
N HIS A 354 19.98 -7.54 -17.32
CA HIS A 354 20.87 -8.22 -16.37
C HIS A 354 20.23 -9.46 -15.73
N LEU A 355 18.91 -9.41 -15.49
CA LEU A 355 18.15 -10.55 -14.95
C LEU A 355 18.11 -11.69 -15.98
N ILE A 356 17.84 -11.38 -17.25
CA ILE A 356 17.79 -12.37 -18.34
C ILE A 356 19.18 -12.98 -18.61
N GLU A 357 20.21 -12.14 -18.73
CA GLU A 357 21.60 -12.57 -18.98
C GLU A 357 22.14 -13.47 -17.85
N ASN A 358 21.62 -13.31 -16.63
CA ASN A 358 22.03 -14.08 -15.44
C ASN A 358 20.88 -14.96 -14.93
N ALA A 359 20.08 -15.51 -15.84
CA ALA A 359 18.90 -16.31 -15.52
C ALA A 359 19.15 -17.45 -14.51
N ASP A 360 20.31 -18.10 -14.56
CA ASP A 360 20.67 -19.18 -13.63
C ASP A 360 20.78 -18.69 -12.18
N LYS A 361 21.31 -17.48 -11.96
CA LYS A 361 21.42 -16.85 -10.65
C LYS A 361 20.06 -16.38 -10.13
N TYR A 362 19.23 -15.85 -11.02
CA TYR A 362 17.92 -15.27 -10.71
C TYR A 362 16.76 -16.21 -11.04
N ARG A 363 17.00 -17.53 -11.04
CA ARG A 363 16.02 -18.55 -11.40
C ARG A 363 14.75 -18.54 -10.54
N PHE A 364 14.82 -18.01 -9.33
CA PHE A 364 13.67 -17.83 -8.44
C PHE A 364 12.71 -16.72 -8.88
N LEU A 365 13.14 -15.85 -9.80
CA LEU A 365 12.34 -14.76 -10.40
C LEU A 365 11.79 -15.09 -11.79
N LEU A 366 12.28 -16.15 -12.42
CA LEU A 366 11.95 -16.54 -13.79
C LEU A 366 11.09 -17.80 -13.80
N PRO A 367 10.26 -18.05 -14.81
CA PRO A 367 9.54 -19.31 -14.95
C PRO A 367 10.44 -20.39 -15.55
N GLY A 368 10.42 -21.62 -15.02
CA GLY A 368 10.87 -22.87 -15.67
C GLY A 368 12.24 -22.91 -16.37
N ASN A 369 13.29 -23.46 -15.71
CA ASN A 369 14.46 -24.02 -16.41
C ASN A 369 14.54 -25.55 -16.24
N SER A 370 13.90 -26.28 -17.15
CA SER A 370 13.86 -27.74 -17.20
C SER A 370 15.18 -28.31 -17.74
N LEU A 371 16.14 -28.61 -16.85
CA LEU A 371 17.18 -29.62 -17.13
C LEU A 371 16.89 -30.85 -16.27
N LYS A 372 16.22 -31.82 -16.91
CA LYS A 372 16.01 -33.23 -16.51
C LYS A 372 16.42 -33.60 -15.07
N LEU A 373 15.44 -33.66 -14.17
CA LEU A 373 15.36 -34.70 -13.15
C LEU A 373 13.88 -35.06 -12.98
N LYS A 374 13.56 -36.33 -13.25
CA LYS A 374 12.27 -36.93 -12.90
C LYS A 374 12.10 -36.82 -11.37
N GLU A 375 10.86 -36.56 -10.94
CA GLU A 375 10.38 -36.53 -9.54
C GLU A 375 10.74 -35.31 -8.69
N VAL A 376 10.14 -34.12 -8.90
CA VAL A 376 9.99 -33.13 -7.80
C VAL A 376 8.76 -32.23 -8.00
N VAL A 377 7.78 -32.35 -7.10
CA VAL A 377 6.70 -31.36 -6.86
C VAL A 377 7.36 -30.19 -6.10
N SER A 378 7.57 -29.02 -6.73
CA SER A 378 6.67 -27.84 -6.78
C SER A 378 6.28 -27.31 -5.40
N CYS A 379 6.59 -26.04 -5.09
CA CYS A 379 6.19 -25.36 -3.85
C CYS A 379 6.17 -26.27 -2.60
N ASN A 380 7.28 -26.99 -2.35
CA ASN A 380 7.41 -27.89 -1.22
C ASN A 380 8.46 -27.37 -0.24
N PHE A 381 7.98 -27.06 0.97
CA PHE A 381 8.56 -27.02 2.33
C PHE A 381 10.04 -26.66 2.61
N ASP A 382 10.87 -26.33 1.63
CA ASP A 382 12.16 -25.68 1.89
C ASP A 382 12.01 -24.16 1.95
N GLN A 383 12.79 -23.52 2.83
CA GLN A 383 12.75 -22.08 3.15
C GLN A 383 13.20 -21.17 1.98
N THR A 384 13.44 -21.75 0.81
CA THR A 384 13.80 -21.11 -0.46
C THR A 384 12.65 -21.24 -1.44
N ILE A 385 12.33 -20.16 -2.16
CA ILE A 385 11.36 -20.22 -3.26
C ILE A 385 12.02 -20.98 -4.41
N VAL A 386 11.72 -22.27 -4.55
CA VAL A 386 12.16 -23.09 -5.68
C VAL A 386 11.08 -23.08 -6.74
N ASN A 387 11.45 -22.56 -7.91
CA ASN A 387 10.67 -22.46 -9.13
C ASN A 387 10.10 -23.82 -9.58
N SER A 388 8.78 -23.94 -9.60
CA SER A 388 8.02 -24.80 -10.53
C SER A 388 7.61 -23.96 -11.75
N GLU A 389 7.41 -24.61 -12.90
CA GLU A 389 7.18 -24.09 -14.28
C GLU A 389 6.32 -22.81 -14.50
N GLU A 390 5.77 -22.16 -13.47
CA GLU A 390 4.72 -21.14 -13.55
C GLU A 390 4.93 -19.89 -12.66
N GLN A 391 6.14 -19.54 -12.22
CA GLN A 391 6.35 -18.33 -11.41
C GLN A 391 6.95 -17.15 -12.18
N LEU A 392 6.09 -16.37 -12.84
CA LEU A 392 6.27 -14.92 -12.93
C LEU A 392 5.10 -14.26 -12.22
N ARG A 393 5.38 -13.73 -11.03
CA ARG A 393 4.44 -12.81 -10.39
C ARG A 393 5.14 -11.62 -9.83
N LEU A 394 4.75 -10.48 -10.37
CA LEU A 394 5.11 -9.17 -9.89
C LEU A 394 4.04 -8.82 -8.85
N PHE A 395 4.45 -8.86 -7.59
CA PHE A 395 3.62 -8.32 -6.52
C PHE A 395 3.82 -6.83 -6.52
N SER A 396 2.95 -6.12 -7.23
CA SER A 396 2.79 -4.68 -7.08
C SER A 396 2.05 -4.41 -5.76
N GLU A 397 2.61 -3.52 -4.93
CA GLU A 397 1.81 -2.81 -3.96
C GLU A 397 0.93 -1.80 -4.69
N SER A 398 -0.37 -2.10 -4.81
CA SER A 398 -1.42 -1.25 -5.40
C SER A 398 -1.19 -0.84 -6.87
N TRP A 399 -2.16 -1.21 -7.71
CA TRP A 399 -2.26 -0.86 -9.13
C TRP A 399 -2.39 0.67 -9.41
N HIS A 400 -2.25 1.51 -8.39
CA HIS A 400 -2.09 2.96 -8.52
C HIS A 400 -0.80 3.51 -7.89
N SER A 401 -0.04 2.71 -7.13
CA SER A 401 1.32 3.02 -6.67
C SER A 401 2.43 2.46 -7.56
N ASP A 402 2.12 1.66 -8.59
CA ASP A 402 3.03 1.30 -9.70
C ASP A 402 3.28 2.47 -10.66
N LEU A 403 3.42 3.65 -10.09
CA LEU A 403 3.54 4.92 -10.77
C LEU A 403 4.50 5.75 -9.96
N LEU A 404 5.78 5.47 -10.15
CA LEU A 404 6.77 6.48 -9.81
C LEU A 404 6.50 7.74 -10.61
N SER A 405 6.10 8.75 -9.88
CA SER A 405 6.64 10.06 -10.14
C SER A 405 8.15 10.04 -9.90
N PHE A 406 8.93 10.05 -10.97
CA PHE A 406 10.25 10.63 -10.86
C PHE A 406 10.01 12.08 -10.45
N TRP A 407 10.62 12.55 -9.36
CA TRP A 407 10.77 13.98 -9.17
C TRP A 407 11.70 14.48 -10.24
N GLY A 408 11.09 14.84 -11.36
CA GLY A 408 11.83 15.24 -12.51
C GLY A 408 11.14 15.04 -13.84
N LEU A 409 9.88 14.63 -13.90
CA LEU A 409 9.18 14.50 -15.18
C LEU A 409 7.85 15.25 -15.07
N GLU A 410 7.46 16.01 -16.11
CA GLU A 410 6.01 16.22 -16.36
C GLU A 410 5.34 14.90 -16.74
N VAL A 411 5.96 13.73 -16.53
CA VAL A 411 5.60 12.42 -17.07
C VAL A 411 5.86 11.33 -16.02
N VAL A 412 4.82 10.69 -15.52
CA VAL A 412 4.91 9.52 -14.65
C VAL A 412 5.43 8.33 -15.45
N LEU A 413 6.33 7.51 -14.90
CA LEU A 413 6.74 6.28 -15.59
C LEU A 413 5.77 5.16 -15.21
N SER A 414 5.26 4.46 -16.22
CA SER A 414 4.47 3.25 -16.03
C SER A 414 5.38 2.04 -15.90
N TRP A 415 5.05 1.19 -14.93
CA TRP A 415 5.78 -0.01 -14.59
C TRP A 415 5.02 -1.24 -15.08
N ARG A 416 5.75 -2.28 -15.46
CA ARG A 416 5.20 -3.60 -15.83
C ARG A 416 5.49 -4.67 -14.81
#